data_AF-A0A0B5AYN9-F1
#
_entry.id   AF-A0A0B5AYN9-F1
#
_cell.length_a   1.000
_cell.length_b   1.000
_cell.length_c   1.000
_cell.angle_alpha   90.00
_cell.angle_beta   90.00
_cell.angle_gamma   90.00
#
_symmetry.space_group_name_H-M   'P 1'
#
loop_
_entity.id
_entity.type
_entity.pdbx_description
1 polymer ?
#
loop_
_entity_poly.entity_id
_entity_poly.type
_entity_poly.pdbx_seq_one_letter_code
_entity_poly.pdbx_strand_id
1 'polypeptide(L)'
;MMVSQIMTPGLVKETIGQRKKHVSMMSNEEIEYLVKRVKRQCHSWIESEHLTSSGRHFHKKYIQDILLSDISKCLIEYNERFSKTFSRRVLLRSSYATPALLDFDGHRSWFFANLCIVMDIDTGKIVTAYWNKVSDSHGSINFSRYDETLQILKHKKSR
;
A
#
# COMPACT_ATOMS: atom_id res chain seq x y z
N MET A 1 -22.95 2.48 20.24
CA MET A 1 -22.16 3.71 20.01
C MET A 1 -21.00 3.36 19.09
N MET A 2 -21.08 3.71 17.81
CA MET A 2 -19.98 3.53 16.87
C MET A 2 -19.06 4.74 16.96
N VAL A 3 -17.78 4.50 17.26
CA VAL A 3 -16.74 5.53 17.27
C VAL A 3 -16.46 5.90 15.82
N SER A 4 -16.87 7.10 15.42
CA SER A 4 -16.47 7.71 14.15
C SER A 4 -14.94 7.92 14.18
N GLN A 5 -14.23 7.33 13.22
CA GLN A 5 -12.85 7.73 12.96
C GLN A 5 -12.89 9.08 12.25
N ILE A 6 -12.79 10.16 13.03
CA ILE A 6 -12.43 11.49 12.55
C ILE A 6 -11.04 11.36 11.90
N MET A 7 -10.97 11.44 10.57
CA MET A 7 -9.70 11.63 9.88
C MET A 7 -9.38 13.12 9.89
N THR A 8 -8.69 13.57 10.93
CA THR A 8 -8.18 14.94 11.00
C THR A 8 -7.18 15.18 9.87
N PRO A 9 -7.36 16.21 9.02
CA PRO A 9 -6.35 16.61 8.06
C PRO A 9 -5.09 17.07 8.82
N GLY A 10 -3.91 16.60 8.40
CA GLY A 10 -2.67 17.37 8.58
C GLY A 10 -1.83 17.20 9.85
N LEU A 11 -2.08 16.21 10.72
CA LEU A 11 -1.07 15.84 11.75
C LEU A 11 -0.25 14.65 11.25
N VAL A 12 0.89 14.96 10.65
CA VAL A 12 1.90 13.97 10.23
C VAL A 12 2.45 13.30 11.50
N LYS A 13 1.89 12.15 11.88
CA LYS A 13 2.54 11.29 12.87
C LYS A 13 3.75 10.63 12.24
N GLU A 14 4.92 10.84 12.84
CA GLU A 14 6.04 9.91 12.65
C GLU A 14 5.54 8.51 12.99
N THR A 15 5.49 7.62 12.00
CA THR A 15 5.19 6.22 12.24
C THR A 15 6.43 5.57 12.87
N ILE A 16 6.52 5.63 14.20
CA ILE A 16 7.56 4.98 15.00
C ILE A 16 7.74 3.54 14.51
N GLY A 17 8.99 3.16 14.21
CA GLY A 17 9.35 1.82 13.75
C GLY A 17 9.01 1.54 12.28
N GLN A 18 8.98 2.54 11.41
CA GLN A 18 8.89 2.35 9.96
C GLN A 18 9.96 3.11 9.20
N ARG A 19 10.54 2.49 8.17
CA ARG A 19 11.37 3.15 7.14
C ARG A 19 10.71 2.98 5.79
N LYS A 20 10.62 4.04 5.00
CA LYS A 20 9.95 4.03 3.71
C LYS A 20 10.88 4.52 2.61
N LYS A 21 10.71 4.02 1.39
CA LYS A 21 11.36 4.55 0.19
C LYS A 21 10.30 4.70 -0.90
N HIS A 22 10.21 5.90 -1.48
CA HIS A 22 9.26 6.19 -2.54
C HIS A 22 9.77 5.62 -3.86
N VAL A 23 8.88 5.22 -4.77
CA VAL A 23 9.27 4.59 -6.05
C VAL A 23 10.18 5.49 -6.89
N SER A 24 10.00 6.81 -6.84
CA SER A 24 10.86 7.78 -7.57
C SER A 24 12.30 7.84 -7.06
N MET A 25 12.59 7.25 -5.89
CA MET A 25 13.93 7.16 -5.30
C MET A 25 14.56 5.78 -5.48
N MET A 26 13.84 4.84 -6.11
CA MET A 26 14.30 3.48 -6.30
C MET A 26 15.11 3.35 -7.59
N SER A 27 16.13 2.49 -7.58
CA SER A 27 16.80 2.08 -8.81
C SER A 27 15.92 1.11 -9.63
N ASN A 28 16.26 0.92 -10.90
CA ASN A 28 15.55 -0.04 -11.75
C ASN A 28 15.66 -1.47 -11.18
N GLU A 29 16.82 -1.84 -10.64
CA GLU A 29 17.05 -3.16 -10.02
C GLU A 29 16.19 -3.35 -8.77
N GLU A 30 15.99 -2.30 -7.97
CA GLU A 30 15.10 -2.32 -6.81
C GLU A 30 13.64 -2.52 -7.25
N ILE A 31 13.19 -1.80 -8.28
CA ILE A 31 11.84 -1.93 -8.84
C ILE A 31 11.63 -3.35 -9.39
N GLU A 32 12.56 -3.86 -10.21
CA GLU A 32 12.50 -5.21 -10.77
C GLU A 32 12.46 -6.28 -9.69
N TYR A 33 13.26 -6.13 -8.63
CA TYR A 33 13.25 -7.03 -7.47
C TYR A 33 11.85 -7.07 -6.83
N LEU A 34 11.26 -5.91 -6.55
CA LEU A 34 9.94 -5.81 -5.92
C LEU A 34 8.85 -6.38 -6.82
N VAL A 35 8.86 -6.05 -8.11
CA VAL A 35 7.92 -6.60 -9.11
C VAL A 35 7.99 -8.13 -9.11
N LYS A 36 9.20 -8.70 -9.15
CA LYS A 36 9.39 -10.15 -9.11
C LYS A 36 8.86 -10.78 -7.82
N ARG A 37 9.02 -10.11 -6.68
CA ARG A 37 8.48 -10.58 -5.39
C ARG A 37 6.95 -10.57 -5.37
N VAL A 38 6.32 -9.49 -5.83
CA VAL A 38 4.85 -9.38 -5.91
C VAL A 38 4.27 -10.44 -6.85
N LYS A 39 4.85 -10.58 -8.05
CA LYS A 39 4.38 -11.56 -9.05
C LYS A 39 4.49 -13.02 -8.59
N ARG A 40 5.41 -13.35 -7.68
CA ARG A 40 5.46 -14.70 -7.10
C ARG A 40 4.24 -15.02 -6.23
N GLN A 41 3.58 -13.99 -5.70
CA GLN A 41 2.49 -14.12 -4.74
C GLN A 41 1.12 -13.78 -5.33
N CYS A 42 1.04 -13.37 -6.61
CA CYS A 42 -0.21 -12.85 -7.21
C CYS A 42 -1.32 -13.89 -7.35
N HIS A 43 -1.00 -15.19 -7.35
CA HIS A 43 -1.97 -16.27 -7.49
C HIS A 43 -2.47 -16.86 -6.15
N SER A 44 -1.83 -16.53 -5.02
CA SER A 44 -2.13 -17.15 -3.70
C SER A 44 -1.88 -16.21 -2.52
N TRP A 45 -2.47 -15.02 -2.56
CA TRP A 45 -2.32 -14.07 -1.43
C TRP A 45 -3.20 -14.45 -0.24
N ILE A 46 -2.74 -14.08 0.95
CA ILE A 46 -3.45 -14.28 2.22
C ILE A 46 -4.05 -12.94 2.65
N GLU A 47 -5.34 -12.91 2.99
CA GLU A 47 -5.95 -11.71 3.57
C GLU A 47 -5.59 -11.60 5.06
N SER A 48 -5.30 -10.39 5.54
CA SER A 48 -5.13 -10.17 6.98
C SER A 48 -6.46 -10.11 7.72
N GLU A 49 -6.45 -10.50 8.99
CA GLU A 49 -7.60 -10.33 9.90
C GLU A 49 -8.09 -8.88 9.95
N HIS A 50 -7.18 -7.90 9.79
CA HIS A 50 -7.55 -6.50 9.75
C HIS A 50 -8.38 -6.13 8.51
N LEU A 51 -8.12 -6.79 7.38
CA LEU A 51 -8.92 -6.64 6.17
C LEU A 51 -10.31 -7.22 6.38
N THR A 52 -10.39 -8.43 6.92
CA THR A 52 -11.66 -9.16 7.14
C THR A 52 -12.52 -8.52 8.23
N SER A 53 -11.92 -7.97 9.28
CA SER A 53 -12.64 -7.34 10.41
C SER A 53 -13.13 -5.91 10.11
N SER A 54 -12.61 -5.27 9.05
CA SER A 54 -12.93 -3.86 8.76
C SER A 54 -14.33 -3.64 8.17
N GLY A 55 -15.04 -4.71 7.80
CA GLY A 55 -16.33 -4.63 7.09
C GLY A 55 -16.23 -3.99 5.69
N ARG A 56 -15.02 -3.65 5.23
CA ARG A 56 -14.78 -3.09 3.90
C ARG A 56 -14.73 -4.24 2.91
N HIS A 57 -15.87 -4.54 2.29
CA HIS A 57 -15.94 -5.50 1.20
C HIS A 57 -15.34 -4.88 -0.06
N PHE A 58 -14.09 -5.24 -0.35
CA PHE A 58 -13.52 -5.04 -1.68
C PHE A 58 -13.79 -6.31 -2.49
N HIS A 59 -14.28 -6.15 -3.72
CA HIS A 59 -14.38 -7.30 -4.61
C HIS A 59 -12.96 -7.80 -4.92
N LYS A 60 -12.68 -9.09 -4.67
CA LYS A 60 -11.34 -9.69 -4.86
C LYS A 60 -10.76 -9.42 -6.25
N LYS A 61 -11.63 -9.34 -7.27
CA LYS A 61 -11.27 -8.94 -8.64
C LYS A 61 -10.44 -7.65 -8.70
N TYR A 62 -10.78 -6.61 -7.93
CA TYR A 62 -10.00 -5.36 -7.98
C TYR A 62 -8.56 -5.54 -7.49
N ILE A 63 -8.35 -6.38 -6.47
CA ILE A 63 -7.02 -6.74 -5.99
C ILE A 63 -6.29 -7.57 -7.06
N GLN A 64 -6.98 -8.54 -7.67
CA GLN A 64 -6.42 -9.35 -8.76
C GLN A 64 -6.00 -8.49 -9.95
N ASP A 65 -6.84 -7.54 -10.35
CA ASP A 65 -6.56 -6.65 -11.47
C ASP A 65 -5.28 -5.83 -11.21
N ILE A 66 -5.04 -5.38 -9.97
CA ILE A 66 -3.75 -4.77 -9.60
C ILE A 66 -2.62 -5.80 -9.72
N LEU A 67 -2.77 -6.98 -9.10
CA LEU A 67 -1.70 -7.98 -9.02
C LEU A 67 -1.34 -8.63 -10.37
N LEU A 68 -2.26 -8.61 -11.34
CA LEU A 68 -2.06 -9.09 -12.71
C LEU A 68 -1.64 -7.98 -13.68
N SER A 69 -1.72 -6.72 -13.28
CA SER A 69 -1.28 -5.58 -14.09
C SER A 69 0.25 -5.44 -14.13
N ASP A 70 0.72 -4.43 -14.85
CA ASP A 70 2.10 -4.00 -14.79
C ASP A 70 2.43 -3.38 -13.43
N ILE A 71 2.89 -4.22 -12.50
CA ILE A 71 3.22 -3.86 -11.11
C ILE A 71 4.16 -2.67 -11.02
N SER A 72 5.06 -2.49 -11.98
CA SER A 72 6.00 -1.35 -11.99
C SER A 72 5.27 -0.01 -12.02
N LYS A 73 4.13 0.06 -12.71
CA LYS A 73 3.26 1.26 -12.80
C LYS A 73 2.34 1.42 -11.60
N CYS A 74 2.11 0.35 -10.85
CA CYS A 74 1.28 0.37 -9.65
C CYS A 74 2.09 0.64 -8.38
N LEU A 75 3.42 0.43 -8.39
CA LEU A 75 4.27 0.60 -7.23
C LEU A 75 4.37 2.07 -6.81
N ILE A 76 4.08 2.35 -5.54
CA ILE A 76 4.16 3.70 -4.97
C ILE A 76 5.30 3.80 -3.96
N GLU A 77 5.38 2.87 -3.01
CA GLU A 77 6.41 2.88 -1.98
C GLU A 77 6.76 1.47 -1.50
N TYR A 78 7.97 1.34 -0.98
CA TYR A 78 8.44 0.22 -0.17
C TYR A 78 8.53 0.66 1.30
N ASN A 79 8.18 -0.21 2.23
CA ASN A 79 8.17 0.06 3.66
C ASN A 79 8.71 -1.13 4.47
N GLU A 80 9.66 -0.87 5.35
CA GLU A 80 10.09 -1.79 6.41
C GLU A 80 9.44 -1.41 7.72
N ARG A 81 8.65 -2.33 8.30
CA ARG A 81 8.07 -2.16 9.63
C ARG A 81 8.86 -2.98 10.66
N PHE A 82 9.43 -2.27 11.62
CA PHE A 82 10.13 -2.79 12.80
C PHE A 82 9.15 -2.78 13.97
N SER A 83 8.28 -3.78 14.02
CA SER A 83 7.38 -4.02 15.15
C SER A 83 7.74 -5.35 15.82
N LYS A 84 6.80 -5.99 16.55
CA LYS A 84 6.99 -7.35 17.09
C LYS A 84 7.53 -8.35 16.06
N THR A 85 7.18 -8.16 14.78
CA THR A 85 7.74 -8.92 13.66
C THR A 85 8.21 -7.94 12.59
N PHE A 86 9.41 -8.18 12.05
CA PHE A 86 9.93 -7.47 10.90
C PHE A 86 9.12 -7.83 9.65
N SER A 87 8.71 -6.82 8.89
CA SER A 87 7.84 -7.00 7.72
C SER A 87 8.24 -6.03 6.63
N ARG A 88 8.35 -6.55 5.40
CA ARG A 88 8.71 -5.79 4.20
C ARG A 88 7.48 -5.68 3.32
N ARG A 89 7.09 -4.46 2.99
CA ARG A 89 5.80 -4.18 2.37
C ARG A 89 5.96 -3.29 1.16
N VAL A 90 5.05 -3.44 0.22
CA VAL A 90 4.85 -2.51 -0.88
C VAL A 90 3.45 -1.93 -0.80
N LEU A 91 3.33 -0.65 -1.15
CA LEU A 91 2.06 -0.01 -1.47
C LEU A 91 1.88 -0.03 -2.99
N LEU A 92 0.81 -0.66 -3.44
CA LEU A 92 0.40 -0.65 -4.84
C LEU A 92 -0.89 0.14 -5.00
N ARG A 93 -1.00 0.91 -6.07
CA ARG A 93 -2.19 1.69 -6.44
C ARG A 93 -2.68 1.25 -7.81
N SER A 94 -4.00 1.05 -7.96
CA SER A 94 -4.59 0.75 -9.26
C SER A 94 -4.28 1.87 -10.27
N SER A 95 -3.98 1.48 -11.51
CA SER A 95 -3.75 2.41 -12.63
C SER A 95 -5.05 3.04 -13.14
N TYR A 96 -6.19 2.44 -12.81
CA TYR A 96 -7.51 2.91 -13.17
C TYR A 96 -8.26 3.45 -11.95
N ALA A 97 -9.18 4.38 -12.20
CA ALA A 97 -10.13 4.86 -11.22
C ALA A 97 -11.43 4.05 -11.32
N THR A 98 -12.06 3.79 -10.18
CA THR A 98 -13.34 3.08 -10.10
C THR A 98 -14.33 3.94 -9.32
N PRO A 99 -15.61 4.02 -9.73
CA PRO A 99 -16.64 4.58 -8.90
C PRO A 99 -16.73 3.79 -7.58
N ALA A 100 -16.51 4.47 -6.46
CA ALA A 100 -16.62 3.90 -5.13
C ALA A 100 -17.48 4.82 -4.26
N LEU A 101 -18.34 4.20 -3.44
CA LEU A 101 -19.08 4.92 -2.41
C LEU A 101 -18.15 5.13 -1.22
N LEU A 102 -17.76 6.37 -0.97
CA LEU A 102 -16.87 6.73 0.12
C LEU A 102 -17.60 7.60 1.14
N ASP A 103 -17.27 7.40 2.40
CA ASP A 103 -17.76 8.19 3.52
C ASP A 103 -16.71 9.24 3.87
N PHE A 104 -17.04 10.52 3.68
CA PHE A 104 -16.24 11.65 4.10
C PHE A 104 -17.07 12.47 5.09
N ASP A 105 -16.59 12.61 6.32
CA ASP A 105 -17.24 13.36 7.39
C ASP A 105 -18.71 12.98 7.65
N GLY A 106 -19.06 11.69 7.51
CA GLY A 106 -20.42 11.17 7.71
C GLY A 106 -21.32 11.30 6.48
N HIS A 107 -20.80 11.82 5.37
CA HIS A 107 -21.51 11.93 4.10
C HIS A 107 -21.00 10.90 3.10
N ARG A 108 -21.89 9.98 2.72
CA ARG A 108 -21.61 8.98 1.69
C ARG A 108 -21.92 9.52 0.30
N SER A 109 -20.90 9.62 -0.53
CA SER A 109 -21.02 10.10 -1.91
C SER A 109 -20.21 9.21 -2.85
N TRP A 110 -20.66 9.13 -4.10
CA TRP A 110 -19.93 8.43 -5.15
C TRP A 110 -18.76 9.28 -5.62
N PHE A 111 -17.56 8.70 -5.62
CA PHE A 111 -16.36 9.32 -6.15
C PHE A 111 -15.59 8.36 -7.03
N PHE A 112 -14.84 8.90 -7.99
CA PHE A 112 -13.77 8.14 -8.64
C PHE A 112 -12.59 8.00 -7.68
N ALA A 113 -12.19 6.76 -7.43
CA ALA A 113 -11.10 6.43 -6.52
C ALA A 113 -10.19 5.36 -7.10
N ASN A 114 -8.91 5.40 -6.75
CA ASN A 114 -7.98 4.30 -6.99
C ASN A 114 -7.99 3.36 -5.78
N LEU A 115 -7.88 2.06 -6.03
CA LEU A 115 -7.67 1.10 -4.96
C LEU A 115 -6.19 1.09 -4.60
N CYS A 116 -5.88 1.29 -3.33
CA CYS A 116 -4.56 1.14 -2.76
C CYS A 116 -4.51 -0.14 -1.94
N ILE A 117 -3.48 -0.97 -2.15
CA ILE A 117 -3.23 -2.19 -1.39
C ILE A 117 -1.83 -2.19 -0.80
N VAL A 118 -1.72 -2.63 0.46
CA VAL A 118 -0.43 -2.86 1.12
C VAL A 118 -0.20 -4.36 1.19
N MET A 119 0.83 -4.85 0.51
CA MET A 119 1.20 -6.25 0.48
C MET A 119 2.52 -6.47 1.20
N ASP A 120 2.60 -7.48 2.06
CA ASP A 120 3.86 -8.01 2.58
C ASP A 120 4.51 -8.91 1.52
N ILE A 121 5.72 -8.55 1.08
CA ILE A 121 6.37 -9.18 -0.08
C ILE A 121 7.06 -10.52 0.25
N ASP A 122 7.18 -10.85 1.53
CA ASP A 122 7.77 -12.11 1.97
C ASP A 122 6.73 -13.19 2.19
N THR A 123 5.54 -12.80 2.66
CA THR A 123 4.44 -13.71 2.96
C THR A 123 3.34 -13.69 1.91
N GLY A 124 3.33 -12.69 1.01
CA GLY A 124 2.21 -12.48 0.08
C GLY A 124 0.94 -11.97 0.75
N LYS A 125 1.00 -11.60 2.03
CA LYS A 125 -0.19 -11.19 2.79
C LYS A 125 -0.64 -9.78 2.41
N ILE A 126 -1.91 -9.60 2.04
CA ILE A 126 -2.53 -8.28 1.90
C ILE A 126 -2.85 -7.77 3.31
N VAL A 127 -2.07 -6.80 3.76
CA VAL A 127 -2.14 -6.22 5.10
C VAL A 127 -3.33 -5.27 5.23
N THR A 128 -3.56 -4.44 4.21
CA THR A 128 -4.70 -3.53 4.17
C THR A 128 -5.02 -3.13 2.73
N ALA A 129 -6.27 -2.74 2.50
CA ALA A 129 -6.72 -2.13 1.27
C ALA A 129 -7.63 -0.93 1.60
N TYR A 130 -7.55 0.12 0.80
CA TYR A 130 -8.39 1.31 0.96
C TYR A 130 -8.57 2.03 -0.38
N TRP A 131 -9.71 2.70 -0.53
CA TRP A 131 -9.95 3.59 -1.66
C TRP A 131 -9.32 4.94 -1.40
N ASN A 132 -8.57 5.45 -2.37
CA ASN A 132 -8.03 6.80 -2.37
C ASN A 132 -8.73 7.60 -3.45
N LYS A 133 -9.38 8.72 -3.10
CA LYS A 133 -10.07 9.57 -4.08
C LYS A 133 -9.05 10.10 -5.10
N VAL A 134 -9.39 10.08 -6.39
CA VAL A 134 -8.47 10.55 -7.45
C VAL A 134 -8.12 12.03 -7.25
N SER A 135 -9.08 12.83 -6.79
CA SER A 135 -8.88 14.25 -6.52
C SER A 135 -8.21 14.52 -5.17
N ASP A 136 -7.96 13.51 -4.34
CA ASP A 136 -7.17 13.68 -3.13
C ASP A 136 -5.69 13.71 -3.52
N SER A 137 -5.32 14.85 -4.11
CA SER A 137 -3.93 15.26 -4.20
C SER A 137 -3.53 15.72 -2.80
N HIS A 138 -3.01 14.81 -1.97
CA HIS A 138 -2.21 15.21 -0.82
C HIS A 138 -1.13 16.18 -1.34
N GLY A 139 -1.33 17.49 -1.14
CA GLY A 139 -0.76 18.59 -1.95
C GLY A 139 0.77 18.71 -2.03
N SER A 140 1.50 17.80 -1.41
CA SER A 140 2.86 17.43 -1.75
C SER A 140 3.12 16.07 -1.09
N ILE A 141 3.67 15.11 -1.82
CA ILE A 141 4.27 13.95 -1.15
C ILE A 141 5.31 14.51 -0.20
N ASN A 142 5.13 14.31 1.11
CA ASN A 142 6.13 14.75 2.08
C ASN A 142 7.34 13.81 2.00
N PHE A 143 8.34 14.22 1.21
CA PHE A 143 9.58 13.47 1.00
C PHE A 143 10.40 13.29 2.28
N SER A 144 10.20 14.11 3.33
CA SER A 144 10.89 13.94 4.61
C SER A 144 10.54 12.62 5.32
N ARG A 145 9.49 11.93 4.87
CA ARG A 145 9.09 10.60 5.39
C ARG A 145 9.80 9.44 4.72
N TYR A 146 10.55 9.72 3.65
CA TYR A 146 11.22 8.71 2.84
C TYR A 146 12.73 8.80 3.04
N ASP A 147 13.33 7.62 3.08
CA ASP A 147 14.75 7.40 3.28
C ASP A 147 15.31 6.80 1.99
N GLU A 148 15.99 7.63 1.20
CA GLU A 148 16.61 7.23 -0.05
C GLU A 148 17.74 6.21 0.15
N THR A 149 18.36 6.20 1.34
CA THR A 149 19.46 5.30 1.71
C THR A 149 18.98 3.91 2.11
N LEU A 150 17.65 3.71 2.21
CA LEU A 150 17.05 2.42 2.51
C LEU A 150 17.42 1.40 1.43
N GLN A 151 18.17 0.38 1.86
CA GLN A 151 18.65 -0.71 1.01
C GLN A 151 17.57 -1.78 0.83
N ILE A 152 16.92 -1.80 -0.33
CA ILE A 152 15.89 -2.79 -0.66
C ILE A 152 16.52 -4.13 -1.04
N LEU A 153 17.61 -4.09 -1.83
CA LEU A 153 18.36 -5.26 -2.26
C LEU A 153 19.26 -5.74 -1.12
N LYS A 154 18.69 -6.54 -0.20
CA LYS A 154 19.52 -7.20 0.81
C LYS A 154 20.32 -8.32 0.14
N HIS A 155 21.64 -8.20 0.11
CA HIS A 155 22.52 -9.33 -0.18
C HIS A 155 22.14 -10.48 0.78
N LYS A 156 21.74 -11.63 0.24
CA LYS A 156 21.76 -12.86 1.03
C LYS A 156 23.22 -13.03 1.44
N LYS A 157 23.54 -12.86 2.73
CA LYS A 157 24.72 -13.53 3.25
C LYS A 157 24.44 -15.01 3.03
N SER A 158 25.16 -15.62 2.10
CA SER A 158 25.22 -17.06 1.92
C SER A 158 25.46 -17.66 3.31
N ARG A 159 24.49 -18.45 3.78
CA ARG A 159 24.70 -19.42 4.84
C ARG A 159 25.00 -20.74 4.16
#